data_AF-A0A667GVA2-F1
#
_entry.id   AF-A0A667GVA2-F1
#
_cell.length_a   1.000
_cell.length_b   1.000
_cell.length_c   1.000
_cell.angle_alpha   90.00
_cell.angle_beta   90.00
_cell.angle_gamma   90.00
#
_symmetry.space_group_name_H-M   'P 1'
#
loop_
_entity.id
_entity.type
_entity.pdbx_description
1 polymer ?
#
loop_
_entity_poly.entity_id
_entity_poly.type
_entity_poly.pdbx_seq_one_letter_code
_entity_poly.pdbx_strand_id
1 'polypeptide(L)'
;MPLGLRRKMKTKSKETARLVKGEQAGASGGSLPDPPVPTHKLVFHTQLAHGSATGRVENFSSIQELYAKIAAVFEISASEILYCTLNTPKVDMERLLGSQIGLEDFIFAHVKGIKKEVNIHKSEDSLGLTITDNGTGYAFIKRIKDGSLIDSIKTICVGDHIESINGEDIIGWRHYDVAKKLKELKKDEPFTLKLIEPKKAFEIEPRSKAGKSSAGKISTGRETLRLRSKGPATVEEMPSEAKTKAVEKIDDLLELYMGIRDPELATTMFEAGKDKGNPDEFAVALDETLGDFAFPDEFLFDVWGAIGDVKRE
;
A
#
# COMPACT_ATOMS: atom_id res chain seq x y z
N MET A 1 6.57 -16.29 76.53
CA MET A 1 7.35 -15.66 77.62
C MET A 1 8.72 -15.29 77.07
N PRO A 2 9.35 -14.11 77.33
CA PRO A 2 8.89 -12.71 77.43
C PRO A 2 9.61 -11.77 76.39
N LEU A 3 9.01 -10.69 75.88
CA LEU A 3 9.12 -9.25 76.23
C LEU A 3 10.49 -8.54 76.12
N GLY A 4 10.50 -7.39 75.40
CA GLY A 4 11.33 -6.19 75.64
C GLY A 4 12.76 -6.22 75.08
N LEU A 5 13.45 -5.15 74.67
CA LEU A 5 13.27 -3.71 74.87
C LEU A 5 14.20 -2.94 73.90
N ARG A 6 13.82 -1.70 73.52
CA ARG A 6 14.62 -0.70 72.78
C ARG A 6 15.78 -0.14 73.61
N ARG A 7 16.89 0.29 72.97
CA ARG A 7 17.39 1.71 72.84
C ARG A 7 18.93 1.86 72.72
N LYS A 8 19.34 2.73 71.77
CA LYS A 8 20.41 3.79 71.82
C LYS A 8 21.88 3.32 72.05
N MET A 9 22.97 3.98 71.61
CA MET A 9 23.28 5.35 71.16
C MET A 9 24.74 5.40 70.59
N LYS A 10 25.02 6.43 69.77
CA LYS A 10 26.25 7.28 69.70
C LYS A 10 27.62 6.80 69.16
N THR A 11 27.93 7.29 67.95
CA THR A 11 29.01 8.24 67.54
C THR A 11 30.49 8.14 68.00
N LYS A 12 31.35 8.24 66.97
CA LYS A 12 32.55 9.11 66.76
C LYS A 12 33.95 8.67 67.22
N SER A 13 34.86 8.63 66.23
CA SER A 13 36.28 9.07 66.22
C SER A 13 36.58 9.42 64.73
N LYS A 14 36.96 10.62 64.23
CA LYS A 14 38.05 11.59 64.53
C LYS A 14 39.41 10.89 64.67
N GLU A 15 40.52 11.26 64.04
CA GLU A 15 40.95 12.34 63.14
C GLU A 15 42.42 11.99 62.74
N THR A 16 43.02 12.79 61.84
CA THR A 16 44.46 13.01 61.54
C THR A 16 45.02 12.32 60.29
N ALA A 17 45.81 12.95 59.41
CA ALA A 17 45.98 14.35 59.01
C ALA A 17 46.87 14.36 57.72
N ARG A 18 46.53 15.21 56.73
CA ARG A 18 47.37 16.07 55.83
C ARG A 18 48.76 15.55 55.35
N LEU A 19 49.30 15.78 54.14
CA LEU A 19 49.18 16.69 52.97
C LEU A 19 49.95 15.96 51.82
N VAL A 20 49.73 16.14 50.51
CA VAL A 20 50.07 17.31 49.68
C VAL A 20 49.39 17.18 48.29
N LYS A 21 48.64 18.24 47.97
CA LYS A 21 48.45 18.95 46.68
C LYS A 21 48.85 18.28 45.35
N GLY A 22 47.84 18.05 44.50
CA GLY A 22 47.93 18.01 43.04
C GLY A 22 46.64 18.60 42.46
N GLU A 23 46.76 19.64 41.65
CA GLU A 23 45.69 20.51 41.14
C GLU A 23 44.72 19.81 40.16
N GLN A 24 43.49 20.36 40.11
CA GLN A 24 42.36 19.93 39.28
C GLN A 24 42.59 20.14 37.78
N ALA A 25 42.03 19.24 36.97
CA ALA A 25 41.27 19.62 35.78
C ALA A 25 40.12 18.61 35.60
N GLY A 26 38.89 19.09 35.68
CA GLY A 26 37.70 18.29 35.48
C GLY A 26 37.50 17.96 34.00
N ALA A 27 37.02 16.75 33.73
CA ALA A 27 36.40 16.39 32.46
C ALA A 27 35.12 15.61 32.77
N SER A 28 34.01 16.35 32.88
CA SER A 28 32.67 15.81 32.69
C SER A 28 32.56 15.22 31.29
N GLY A 29 31.72 14.19 31.18
CA GLY A 29 31.58 13.37 30.00
C GLY A 29 31.10 14.09 28.74
N GLY A 30 31.34 13.39 27.64
CA GLY A 30 30.75 13.64 26.34
C GLY A 30 30.96 12.37 25.53
N SER A 31 30.02 11.43 25.61
CA SER A 31 29.93 10.37 24.61
C SER A 31 29.77 11.06 23.26
N LEU A 32 30.72 10.85 22.36
CA LEU A 32 30.62 11.31 20.99
C LEU A 32 29.32 10.76 20.39
N PRO A 33 28.49 11.57 19.74
CA PRO A 33 27.35 11.05 19.00
C PRO A 33 27.87 10.10 17.92
N ASP A 34 27.23 8.94 17.77
CA ASP A 34 27.51 8.01 16.69
C ASP A 34 27.50 8.77 15.35
N PRO A 35 28.43 8.47 14.43
CA PRO A 35 28.39 9.06 13.10
C PRO A 35 27.01 8.79 12.49
N PRO A 36 26.36 9.79 11.87
CA PRO A 36 25.07 9.58 11.25
C PRO A 36 25.21 8.44 10.24
N VAL A 37 24.41 7.39 10.43
CA VAL A 37 24.30 6.29 9.47
C VAL A 37 24.09 6.93 8.10
N PRO A 38 24.91 6.62 7.09
CA PRO A 38 24.71 7.18 5.76
C PRO A 38 23.31 6.79 5.31
N THR A 39 22.41 7.77 5.24
CA THR A 39 21.11 7.58 4.61
C THR A 39 21.40 7.40 3.13
N HIS A 40 21.51 6.14 2.70
CA HIS A 40 21.57 5.82 1.29
C HIS A 40 20.32 6.44 0.66
N LYS A 41 20.51 7.50 -0.14
CA LYS A 41 19.41 8.17 -0.82
C LYS A 41 18.78 7.17 -1.78
N LEU A 42 17.58 6.74 -1.47
CA LEU A 42 16.79 5.87 -2.34
C LEU A 42 16.30 6.71 -3.52
N VAL A 43 16.89 6.45 -4.67
CA VAL A 43 16.59 7.13 -5.94
C VAL A 43 15.85 6.14 -6.83
N PHE A 44 14.65 6.51 -7.26
CA PHE A 44 13.87 5.75 -8.21
C PHE A 44 13.79 6.51 -9.54
N HIS A 45 13.65 5.74 -10.62
CA HIS A 45 13.46 6.30 -11.95
C HIS A 45 11.99 6.23 -12.34
N THR A 46 11.52 7.25 -13.07
CA THR A 46 10.12 7.32 -13.45
C THR A 46 9.89 7.85 -14.86
N GLN A 47 8.80 7.44 -15.49
CA GLN A 47 8.29 7.98 -16.74
C GLN A 47 6.77 8.09 -16.69
N LEU A 48 6.20 9.03 -17.43
CA LEU A 48 4.79 8.98 -17.80
C LEU A 48 4.56 7.78 -18.73
N ALA A 49 3.55 6.97 -18.43
CA ALA A 49 3.23 5.72 -19.12
C ALA A 49 2.94 5.90 -20.63
N HIS A 50 2.46 7.09 -21.02
CA HIS A 50 2.19 7.43 -22.42
C HIS A 50 3.43 7.93 -23.20
N GLY A 51 4.58 8.02 -22.54
CA GLY A 51 5.85 8.48 -23.13
C GLY A 51 6.30 9.83 -22.57
N SER A 52 7.52 9.87 -22.05
CA SER A 52 8.21 11.07 -21.58
C SER A 52 9.71 10.78 -21.45
N ALA A 53 10.51 11.81 -21.16
CA ALA A 53 11.89 11.61 -20.73
C ALA A 53 11.93 10.90 -19.36
N THR A 54 13.02 10.21 -19.04
CA THR A 54 13.19 9.61 -17.72
C THR A 54 13.41 10.67 -16.66
N GLY A 55 12.52 10.70 -15.67
CA GLY A 55 12.61 11.47 -14.45
C GLY A 55 13.30 10.70 -13.32
N ARG A 56 13.71 11.42 -12.28
CA ARG A 56 14.27 10.86 -11.05
C ARG A 56 13.50 11.38 -9.84
N VAL A 57 13.07 10.48 -8.97
CA VAL A 57 12.35 10.81 -7.73
C VAL A 57 13.07 10.21 -6.53
N GLU A 58 13.14 10.98 -5.46
CA GLU A 58 13.81 10.62 -4.20
C GLU A 58 13.12 11.29 -3.01
N ASN A 59 13.41 10.81 -1.81
CA ASN A 59 12.94 11.38 -0.54
C ASN A 59 11.41 11.50 -0.44
N PHE A 60 10.72 10.37 -0.59
CA PHE A 60 9.29 10.23 -0.30
C PHE A 60 9.06 9.12 0.71
N SER A 61 8.04 9.29 1.54
CA SER A 61 7.66 8.39 2.63
C SER A 61 6.24 7.84 2.49
N SER A 62 5.47 8.36 1.53
CA SER A 62 4.09 7.95 1.26
C SER A 62 3.80 7.97 -0.24
N ILE A 63 2.71 7.31 -0.65
CA ILE A 63 2.23 7.34 -2.05
C ILE A 63 1.88 8.79 -2.47
N GLN A 64 1.29 9.57 -1.56
CA GLN A 64 0.95 10.97 -1.82
C GLN A 64 2.21 11.81 -2.10
N GLU A 65 3.28 11.62 -1.31
CA GLU A 65 4.55 12.29 -1.56
C GLU A 65 5.20 11.80 -2.86
N LEU A 66 5.16 10.50 -3.14
CA LEU A 66 5.64 9.95 -4.41
C LEU A 66 4.96 10.63 -5.60
N TYR A 67 3.62 10.73 -5.60
CA TYR A 67 2.87 11.39 -6.67
C TYR A 67 3.23 12.87 -6.78
N ALA A 68 3.40 13.57 -5.65
CA ALA A 68 3.85 14.96 -5.67
C ALA A 68 5.27 15.11 -6.28
N LYS A 69 6.19 14.18 -5.99
CA LYS A 69 7.54 14.17 -6.59
C LYS A 69 7.49 13.89 -8.09
N ILE A 70 6.73 12.90 -8.53
CA ILE A 70 6.54 12.58 -9.95
C ILE A 70 5.93 13.79 -10.67
N ALA A 71 4.88 14.39 -10.11
CA ALA A 71 4.21 15.55 -10.67
C ALA A 71 5.15 16.75 -10.85
N ALA A 72 6.01 17.01 -9.85
CA ALA A 72 7.02 18.07 -9.92
C ALA A 72 8.07 17.81 -11.02
N VAL A 73 8.49 16.57 -11.21
CA VAL A 73 9.48 16.20 -12.24
C VAL A 73 8.95 16.38 -13.66
N PHE A 74 7.65 16.14 -13.87
CA PHE A 74 6.99 16.26 -15.18
C PHE A 74 6.20 17.56 -15.37
N GLU A 75 6.28 18.49 -14.42
CA GLU A 75 5.57 19.77 -14.45
C GLU A 75 4.05 19.62 -14.68
N ILE A 76 3.45 18.61 -14.05
CA ILE A 76 2.00 18.36 -14.07
C ILE A 76 1.40 18.53 -12.67
N SER A 77 0.07 18.60 -12.56
CA SER A 77 -0.60 18.51 -11.26
C SER A 77 -0.57 17.06 -10.76
N ALA A 78 -0.40 16.86 -9.45
CA ALA A 78 -0.52 15.53 -8.84
C ALA A 78 -1.90 14.91 -9.08
N SER A 79 -2.95 15.73 -9.22
CA SER A 79 -4.31 15.29 -9.57
C SER A 79 -4.44 14.73 -10.99
N GLU A 80 -3.42 14.90 -11.84
CA GLU A 80 -3.40 14.28 -13.17
C GLU A 80 -2.95 12.82 -13.12
N ILE A 81 -2.24 12.39 -12.05
CA ILE A 81 -1.76 11.03 -11.90
C ILE A 81 -2.91 10.16 -11.38
N LEU A 82 -3.30 9.14 -12.16
CA LEU A 82 -4.30 8.16 -11.81
C LEU A 82 -3.73 7.10 -10.88
N TYR A 83 -2.65 6.44 -11.29
CA TYR A 83 -1.95 5.41 -10.52
C TYR A 83 -0.56 5.18 -11.13
N CYS A 84 0.24 4.31 -10.51
CA CYS A 84 1.53 3.90 -11.04
C CYS A 84 1.60 2.39 -11.25
N THR A 85 2.37 1.96 -12.25
CA THR A 85 2.78 0.57 -12.42
C THR A 85 4.30 0.45 -12.31
N LEU A 86 4.79 -0.70 -11.89
CA LEU A 86 6.21 -0.98 -11.73
C LEU A 86 6.73 -1.78 -12.93
N ASN A 87 7.84 -1.33 -13.51
CA ASN A 87 8.57 -1.98 -14.60
C ASN A 87 7.81 -2.17 -15.93
N THR A 88 6.62 -1.58 -16.07
CA THR A 88 5.85 -1.62 -17.32
C THR A 88 5.08 -0.31 -17.54
N PRO A 89 5.12 0.29 -18.75
CA PRO A 89 4.26 1.41 -19.12
C PRO A 89 2.84 0.97 -19.49
N LYS A 90 2.59 -0.33 -19.63
CA LYS A 90 1.26 -0.85 -19.97
C LYS A 90 0.34 -0.75 -18.77
N VAL A 91 -0.96 -0.67 -19.04
CA VAL A 91 -1.99 -0.84 -18.01
C VAL A 91 -2.01 -2.32 -17.63
N ASP A 92 -1.19 -2.67 -16.63
CA ASP A 92 -1.02 -4.02 -16.11
C ASP A 92 -1.24 -3.99 -14.60
N MET A 93 -2.38 -4.53 -14.18
CA MET A 93 -2.83 -4.48 -12.80
C MET A 93 -2.10 -5.46 -11.87
N GLU A 94 -1.38 -6.42 -12.44
CA GLU A 94 -0.48 -7.31 -11.68
C GLU A 94 0.83 -6.60 -11.33
N ARG A 95 1.14 -5.52 -12.05
CA ARG A 95 2.29 -4.64 -11.80
C ARG A 95 1.89 -3.31 -11.19
N LEU A 96 0.66 -3.19 -10.69
CA LEU A 96 0.19 -1.99 -10.01
C LEU A 96 1.09 -1.70 -8.79
N LEU A 97 1.47 -0.44 -8.62
CA LEU A 97 2.19 0.01 -7.44
C LEU A 97 1.35 -0.28 -6.19
N GLY A 98 1.83 -1.20 -5.36
CA GLY A 98 1.29 -1.44 -4.03
C GLY A 98 2.06 -0.65 -2.96
N SER A 99 2.08 -1.21 -1.75
CA SER A 99 2.84 -0.67 -0.62
C SER A 99 4.34 -0.94 -0.69
N GLN A 100 4.81 -1.81 -1.60
CA GLN A 100 6.21 -2.18 -1.71
C GLN A 100 6.78 -1.78 -3.07
N ILE A 101 7.99 -1.23 -3.03
CA ILE A 101 8.76 -0.86 -4.21
C ILE A 101 10.14 -1.48 -4.09
N GLY A 102 10.54 -2.33 -5.02
CA GLY A 102 11.90 -2.84 -5.12
C GLY A 102 12.87 -1.68 -5.38
N LEU A 103 14.06 -1.71 -4.78
CA LEU A 103 14.99 -0.57 -4.86
C LEU A 103 15.46 -0.24 -6.29
N GLU A 104 15.35 -1.20 -7.20
CA GLU A 104 15.70 -1.07 -8.62
C GLU A 104 14.48 -0.91 -9.53
N ASP A 105 13.27 -0.85 -8.96
CA ASP A 105 12.05 -0.76 -9.75
C ASP A 105 11.94 0.58 -10.48
N PHE A 106 11.42 0.49 -11.70
CA PHE A 106 11.11 1.63 -12.54
C PHE A 106 9.62 1.99 -12.42
N ILE A 107 9.30 3.24 -12.11
CA ILE A 107 7.93 3.68 -11.84
C ILE A 107 7.30 4.33 -13.08
N PHE A 108 6.24 3.74 -13.61
CA PHE A 108 5.46 4.32 -14.70
C PHE A 108 4.19 4.97 -14.18
N ALA A 109 4.06 6.29 -14.35
CA ALA A 109 2.90 7.05 -13.91
C ALA A 109 1.84 7.13 -15.02
N HIS A 110 0.66 6.60 -14.75
CA HIS A 110 -0.50 6.68 -15.62
C HIS A 110 -1.25 7.96 -15.32
N VAL A 111 -1.48 8.80 -16.33
CA VAL A 111 -2.15 10.10 -16.16
C VAL A 111 -3.50 10.14 -16.86
N LYS A 112 -4.37 11.04 -16.41
CA LYS A 112 -5.70 11.29 -16.99
C LYS A 112 -5.63 11.49 -18.50
N GLY A 113 -6.44 10.71 -19.22
CA GLY A 113 -6.57 10.76 -20.66
C GLY A 113 -8.00 11.07 -21.07
N ILE A 114 -8.62 10.13 -21.78
CA ILE A 114 -9.92 10.34 -22.43
C ILE A 114 -11.04 10.20 -21.39
N LYS A 115 -11.91 11.21 -21.31
CA LYS A 115 -13.15 11.11 -20.54
C LYS A 115 -14.21 10.37 -21.34
N LYS A 116 -14.89 9.42 -20.70
CA LYS A 116 -15.92 8.57 -21.27
C LYS A 116 -17.17 8.66 -20.41
N GLU A 117 -18.34 8.69 -21.04
CA GLU A 117 -19.61 8.62 -20.33
C GLU A 117 -20.41 7.46 -20.91
N VAL A 118 -20.82 6.53 -20.04
CA VAL A 118 -21.47 5.29 -20.45
C VAL A 118 -22.77 5.12 -19.66
N ASN A 119 -23.87 4.95 -20.39
CA ASN A 119 -25.16 4.58 -19.80
C ASN A 119 -25.32 3.05 -19.87
N ILE A 120 -25.61 2.44 -18.73
CA ILE A 120 -25.60 0.99 -18.52
C ILE A 120 -26.93 0.60 -17.90
N HIS A 121 -27.58 -0.43 -18.44
CA HIS A 121 -28.76 -1.01 -17.82
C HIS A 121 -28.36 -2.17 -16.90
N LYS A 122 -28.65 -2.06 -15.59
CA LYS A 122 -28.25 -3.07 -14.60
C LYS A 122 -29.18 -4.30 -14.64
N SER A 123 -28.94 -5.22 -15.58
CA SER A 123 -29.73 -6.46 -15.71
C SER A 123 -29.41 -7.53 -14.66
N GLU A 124 -28.24 -7.43 -14.02
CA GLU A 124 -27.73 -8.41 -13.05
C GLU A 124 -27.39 -7.73 -11.72
N ASP A 125 -27.41 -8.50 -10.63
CA ASP A 125 -27.07 -7.99 -9.30
C ASP A 125 -25.58 -7.62 -9.18
N SER A 126 -24.72 -8.34 -9.91
CA SER A 126 -23.30 -8.06 -10.03
C SER A 126 -22.96 -7.51 -11.42
N LEU A 127 -22.14 -6.46 -11.46
CA LEU A 127 -21.64 -5.89 -12.70
C LEU A 127 -20.42 -6.66 -13.25
N GLY A 128 -19.80 -7.52 -12.43
CA GLY A 128 -18.54 -8.19 -12.77
C GLY A 128 -17.32 -7.26 -12.75
N LEU A 129 -17.34 -6.22 -11.92
CA LEU A 129 -16.21 -5.31 -11.71
C LEU A 129 -15.47 -5.64 -10.41
N THR A 130 -14.15 -5.55 -10.47
CA THR A 130 -13.29 -5.49 -9.29
C THR A 130 -12.66 -4.11 -9.20
N ILE A 131 -12.91 -3.40 -8.10
CA ILE A 131 -12.46 -2.02 -7.90
C ILE A 131 -11.23 -1.99 -6.99
N THR A 132 -10.30 -1.10 -7.28
CA THR A 132 -9.17 -0.75 -6.41
C THR A 132 -8.98 0.76 -6.41
N ASP A 133 -8.09 1.30 -5.57
CA ASP A 133 -7.79 2.72 -5.55
C ASP A 133 -6.28 2.98 -5.40
N ASN A 134 -5.88 4.23 -5.62
CA ASN A 134 -4.49 4.66 -5.58
C ASN A 134 -4.05 5.23 -4.21
N GLY A 135 -4.86 5.08 -3.16
CA GLY A 135 -4.61 5.63 -1.83
C GLY A 135 -4.69 7.17 -1.73
N THR A 136 -5.01 7.87 -2.83
CA THR A 136 -5.09 9.35 -2.89
C THR A 136 -6.43 9.86 -3.42
N GLY A 137 -7.45 8.99 -3.43
CA GLY A 137 -8.84 9.35 -3.74
C GLY A 137 -9.29 9.03 -5.16
N TYR A 138 -8.52 8.27 -5.94
CA TYR A 138 -8.96 7.78 -7.26
C TYR A 138 -9.18 6.27 -7.24
N ALA A 139 -10.45 5.86 -7.38
CA ALA A 139 -10.85 4.48 -7.57
C ALA A 139 -10.90 4.13 -9.06
N PHE A 140 -10.41 2.96 -9.44
CA PHE A 140 -10.35 2.51 -10.83
C PHE A 140 -10.61 1.02 -10.96
N ILE A 141 -10.93 0.60 -12.19
CA ILE A 141 -11.27 -0.77 -12.51
C ILE A 141 -9.99 -1.60 -12.57
N LYS A 142 -9.84 -2.54 -11.62
CA LYS A 142 -8.70 -3.48 -11.59
C LYS A 142 -8.94 -4.71 -12.45
N ARG A 143 -10.17 -5.22 -12.45
CA ARG A 143 -10.56 -6.40 -13.24
C ARG A 143 -11.99 -6.26 -13.74
N ILE A 144 -12.23 -6.86 -14.90
CA ILE A 144 -13.56 -7.08 -15.46
C ILE A 144 -13.69 -8.60 -15.61
N LYS A 145 -14.75 -9.18 -15.06
CA LYS A 145 -15.02 -10.62 -15.13
C LYS A 145 -15.49 -10.98 -16.54
N ASP A 146 -14.88 -11.98 -17.15
CA ASP A 146 -15.28 -12.49 -18.48
C ASP A 146 -16.74 -12.93 -18.48
N GLY A 147 -17.48 -12.53 -19.53
CA GLY A 147 -18.90 -12.84 -19.68
C GLY A 147 -19.83 -12.08 -18.74
N SER A 148 -19.32 -11.09 -17.98
CA SER A 148 -20.16 -10.20 -17.17
C SER A 148 -20.87 -9.13 -18.01
N LEU A 149 -21.83 -8.45 -17.39
CA LEU A 149 -22.51 -7.29 -17.98
C LEU A 149 -21.51 -6.26 -18.52
N ILE A 150 -20.46 -5.93 -17.76
CA ILE A 150 -19.50 -4.91 -18.16
C ILE A 150 -18.53 -5.42 -19.24
N ASP A 151 -18.17 -6.71 -19.26
CA ASP A 151 -17.33 -7.27 -20.33
C ASP A 151 -17.97 -7.12 -21.73
N SER A 152 -19.31 -7.13 -21.80
CA SER A 152 -20.03 -6.86 -23.06
C SER A 152 -19.84 -5.42 -23.57
N ILE A 153 -19.46 -4.47 -22.70
CA ILE A 153 -19.37 -3.04 -22.99
C ILE A 153 -17.92 -2.64 -23.25
N LYS A 154 -17.49 -2.70 -24.51
CA LYS A 154 -16.09 -2.45 -24.93
C LYS A 154 -15.56 -1.03 -24.69
N THR A 155 -16.43 -0.09 -24.31
CA THR A 155 -16.00 1.27 -23.95
C THR A 155 -15.37 1.33 -22.55
N ILE A 156 -15.72 0.39 -21.67
CA ILE A 156 -15.22 0.29 -20.31
C ILE A 156 -14.02 -0.66 -20.32
N CYS A 157 -12.89 -0.21 -19.80
CA CYS A 157 -11.62 -0.93 -19.83
C CYS A 157 -11.04 -1.06 -18.43
N VAL A 158 -10.23 -2.11 -18.22
CA VAL A 158 -9.33 -2.18 -17.06
C VAL A 158 -8.41 -0.96 -17.06
N GLY A 159 -8.26 -0.34 -15.88
CA GLY A 159 -7.52 0.91 -15.67
C GLY A 159 -8.34 2.18 -15.76
N ASP A 160 -9.61 2.11 -16.17
CA ASP A 160 -10.46 3.29 -16.16
C ASP A 160 -10.71 3.77 -14.73
N HIS A 161 -10.41 5.03 -14.46
CA HIS A 161 -10.78 5.71 -13.22
C HIS A 161 -12.26 6.08 -13.26
N ILE A 162 -13.00 5.78 -12.19
CA ILE A 162 -14.40 6.15 -12.05
C ILE A 162 -14.46 7.55 -11.43
N GLU A 163 -14.87 8.55 -12.22
CA GLU A 163 -15.00 9.94 -11.79
C GLU A 163 -16.36 10.19 -11.11
N SER A 164 -17.44 9.61 -11.65
CA SER A 164 -18.78 9.75 -11.04
C SER A 164 -19.71 8.60 -11.36
N ILE A 165 -20.69 8.38 -10.48
CA ILE A 165 -21.77 7.39 -10.63
C ILE A 165 -23.10 8.15 -10.54
N ASN A 166 -23.93 8.10 -11.58
CA ASN A 166 -25.21 8.85 -11.66
C ASN A 166 -25.07 10.36 -11.41
N GLY A 167 -23.91 10.94 -11.77
CA GLY A 167 -23.61 12.35 -11.55
C GLY A 167 -23.11 12.70 -10.16
N GLU A 168 -23.05 11.74 -9.23
CA GLU A 168 -22.41 11.90 -7.92
C GLU A 168 -20.89 11.74 -8.09
N ASP A 169 -20.14 12.79 -7.76
CA ASP A 169 -18.68 12.78 -7.76
C ASP A 169 -18.17 11.87 -6.63
N ILE A 170 -17.33 10.91 -6.99
CA ILE A 170 -16.75 9.94 -6.05
C ILE A 170 -15.25 10.17 -5.83
N ILE A 171 -14.70 11.29 -6.28
CA ILE A 171 -13.31 11.65 -5.97
C ILE A 171 -13.13 11.74 -4.45
N GLY A 172 -12.09 11.08 -3.95
CA GLY A 172 -11.81 10.96 -2.52
C GLY A 172 -12.40 9.71 -1.86
N TRP A 173 -13.30 9.00 -2.54
CA TRP A 173 -13.86 7.75 -2.02
C TRP A 173 -12.82 6.64 -2.09
N ARG A 174 -12.90 5.71 -1.14
CA ARG A 174 -12.12 4.49 -1.18
C ARG A 174 -12.79 3.46 -2.07
N HIS A 175 -12.03 2.51 -2.59
CA HIS A 175 -12.52 1.48 -3.49
C HIS A 175 -13.71 0.68 -2.92
N TYR A 176 -13.77 0.48 -1.59
CA TYR A 176 -14.88 -0.23 -0.94
C TYR A 176 -16.18 0.58 -0.95
N ASP A 177 -16.14 1.90 -0.77
CA ASP A 177 -17.32 2.76 -0.87
C ASP A 177 -17.87 2.78 -2.30
N VAL A 178 -16.96 2.81 -3.28
CA VAL A 178 -17.30 2.76 -4.70
C VAL A 178 -17.91 1.41 -5.07
N ALA A 179 -17.31 0.30 -4.65
CA ALA A 179 -17.84 -1.05 -4.89
C ALA A 179 -19.22 -1.24 -4.23
N LYS A 180 -19.39 -0.76 -2.99
CA LYS A 180 -20.68 -0.74 -2.29
C LYS A 180 -21.72 0.05 -3.07
N LYS A 181 -21.41 1.26 -3.51
CA LYS A 181 -22.32 2.10 -4.30
C LYS A 181 -22.77 1.40 -5.58
N LEU A 182 -21.85 0.75 -6.31
CA LEU A 182 -22.16 -0.01 -7.52
C LEU A 182 -23.07 -1.22 -7.23
N LYS A 183 -22.85 -1.90 -6.10
CA LYS A 183 -23.68 -3.02 -5.64
C LYS A 183 -25.10 -2.55 -5.29
N GLU A 184 -25.24 -1.40 -4.64
CA GLU A 184 -26.52 -0.79 -4.21
C GLU A 184 -27.35 -0.18 -5.34
N LEU A 185 -26.78 0.00 -6.54
CA LEU A 185 -27.54 0.41 -7.72
C LEU A 185 -28.74 -0.53 -7.93
N LYS A 186 -29.90 0.04 -8.22
CA LYS A 186 -31.11 -0.74 -8.40
C LYS A 186 -31.02 -1.62 -9.65
N LYS A 187 -31.43 -2.87 -9.51
CA LYS A 187 -31.60 -3.80 -10.62
C LYS A 187 -32.70 -3.29 -11.56
N ASP A 188 -32.54 -3.57 -12.85
CA ASP A 188 -33.44 -3.19 -13.94
C ASP A 188 -33.63 -1.66 -14.13
N GLU A 189 -32.74 -0.84 -13.54
CA GLU A 189 -32.68 0.60 -13.80
C GLU A 189 -31.38 0.96 -14.55
N PRO A 190 -31.43 1.97 -15.45
CA PRO A 190 -30.22 2.50 -16.06
C PRO A 190 -29.42 3.33 -15.05
N PHE A 191 -28.10 3.26 -15.14
CA PHE A 191 -27.18 4.12 -14.41
C PHE A 191 -26.09 4.62 -15.35
N THR A 192 -25.46 5.73 -14.98
CA THR A 192 -24.42 6.37 -15.79
C THR A 192 -23.09 6.34 -15.05
N LEU A 193 -22.03 5.95 -15.74
CA LEU A 193 -20.66 6.06 -15.27
C LEU A 193 -19.91 7.12 -16.08
N LYS A 194 -19.24 8.05 -15.40
CA LYS A 194 -18.19 8.87 -16.01
C LYS A 194 -16.85 8.27 -15.65
N LEU A 195 -16.07 7.94 -16.68
CA LEU A 195 -14.81 7.25 -16.58
C LEU A 195 -13.70 8.10 -17.19
N ILE A 196 -12.48 7.96 -16.71
CA ILE A 196 -11.28 8.55 -17.31
C ILE A 196 -10.32 7.42 -17.64
N GLU A 197 -10.08 7.23 -18.93
CA GLU A 197 -9.07 6.29 -19.42
C GLU A 197 -7.66 6.88 -19.21
N PRO A 198 -6.68 6.10 -18.73
CA PRO A 198 -5.29 6.54 -18.70
C PRO A 198 -4.78 6.82 -20.12
N LYS A 199 -3.93 7.84 -20.27
CA LYS A 199 -3.22 8.04 -21.54
C LYS A 199 -2.36 6.82 -21.84
N LYS A 200 -2.57 6.22 -23.01
CA LYS A 200 -1.76 5.12 -23.54
C LYS A 200 -0.71 5.68 -24.48
N ALA A 201 0.48 5.07 -24.49
CA ALA A 201 1.47 5.35 -25.51
C ALA A 201 0.91 4.93 -26.88
N PHE A 202 1.19 5.69 -27.93
CA PHE A 202 0.90 5.25 -29.29
C PHE A 202 1.74 4.00 -29.58
N GLU A 203 1.10 2.89 -29.94
CA GLU A 203 1.79 1.74 -30.52
C GLU A 203 2.30 2.15 -31.91
N ILE A 204 3.46 2.77 -31.96
CA ILE A 204 4.24 2.82 -33.20
C ILE A 204 4.82 1.42 -33.35
N GLU A 205 4.21 0.59 -34.20
CA GLU A 205 4.76 -0.71 -34.59
C GLU A 205 6.25 -0.53 -34.96
N PRO A 206 7.19 -1.15 -34.24
CA PRO A 206 8.59 -1.07 -34.58
C PRO A 206 8.83 -1.82 -35.89
N ARG A 207 9.21 -1.09 -36.95
CA ARG A 207 9.89 -1.73 -38.09
C ARG A 207 11.14 -2.43 -37.55
N SER A 208 11.18 -3.74 -37.74
CA SER A 208 12.23 -4.66 -37.33
C SER A 208 13.64 -4.15 -37.66
N LYS A 209 14.37 -3.66 -36.65
CA LYS A 209 15.81 -3.87 -36.52
C LYS A 209 16.17 -4.04 -35.04
N ALA A 210 16.61 -5.26 -34.74
CA ALA A 210 17.05 -5.71 -33.44
C ALA A 210 18.19 -4.84 -32.88
N GLY A 211 17.97 -4.25 -31.72
CA GLY A 211 19.00 -3.91 -30.76
C GLY A 211 18.77 -4.77 -29.53
N LYS A 212 19.63 -5.78 -29.31
CA LYS A 212 19.60 -6.61 -28.10
C LYS A 212 19.92 -5.73 -26.90
N SER A 213 18.91 -5.20 -26.20
CA SER A 213 19.07 -4.83 -24.80
C SER A 213 19.16 -6.14 -24.04
N SER A 214 20.35 -6.43 -23.52
CA SER A 214 20.60 -7.53 -22.60
C SER A 214 19.53 -7.52 -21.51
N ALA A 215 18.68 -8.56 -21.51
CA ALA A 215 17.98 -8.98 -20.30
C ALA A 215 19.05 -9.41 -19.30
N GLY A 216 19.61 -8.42 -18.62
CA GLY A 216 20.43 -8.63 -17.44
C GLY A 216 19.56 -9.38 -16.47
N LYS A 217 20.01 -10.57 -16.09
CA LYS A 217 19.46 -11.36 -15.00
C LYS A 217 19.59 -10.49 -13.75
N ILE A 218 18.53 -9.76 -13.41
CA ILE A 218 18.47 -8.87 -12.25
C ILE A 218 18.68 -9.77 -11.03
N SER A 219 19.86 -9.64 -10.44
CA SER A 219 20.15 -10.21 -9.13
C SER A 219 19.21 -9.55 -8.15
N THR A 220 18.27 -10.31 -7.61
CA THR A 220 17.34 -9.91 -6.54
C THR A 220 18.09 -9.27 -5.38
N GLY A 221 18.20 -7.94 -5.39
CA GLY A 221 18.36 -7.17 -4.18
C GLY A 221 17.12 -7.43 -3.34
N ARG A 222 17.27 -8.15 -2.23
CA ARG A 222 16.17 -8.62 -1.37
C ARG A 222 15.46 -7.50 -0.60
N GLU A 223 15.86 -6.26 -0.81
CA GLU A 223 15.34 -5.10 -0.08
C GLU A 223 14.24 -4.41 -0.89
N THR A 224 13.20 -3.97 -0.18
CA THR A 224 12.07 -3.23 -0.73
C THR A 224 11.81 -2.02 0.15
N LEU A 225 11.47 -0.89 -0.46
CA LEU A 225 10.91 0.25 0.24
C LEU A 225 9.44 -0.02 0.52
N ARG A 226 9.07 -0.12 1.78
CA ARG A 226 7.68 -0.23 2.22
C ARG A 226 7.10 1.14 2.53
N LEU A 227 6.12 1.54 1.74
CA LEU A 227 5.22 2.66 1.98
C LEU A 227 4.07 2.20 2.88
N ARG A 228 3.80 2.95 3.95
CA ARG A 228 2.74 2.63 4.91
C ARG A 228 1.67 3.71 4.86
N SER A 229 0.40 3.34 4.99
CA SER A 229 -0.70 4.30 5.17
C SER A 229 -0.55 5.12 6.46
N LYS A 230 0.06 4.54 7.51
CA LYS A 230 0.36 5.22 8.78
C LYS A 230 1.82 4.96 9.19
N GLY A 231 2.63 6.01 9.24
CA GLY A 231 4.03 5.97 9.67
C GLY A 231 5.06 6.21 8.54
N PRO A 232 6.35 6.30 8.86
CA PRO A 232 7.40 6.55 7.88
C PRO A 232 7.64 5.31 6.98
N ALA A 233 8.13 5.54 5.76
CA ALA A 233 8.58 4.46 4.90
C ALA A 233 9.84 3.79 5.46
N THR A 234 9.92 2.47 5.34
CA THR A 234 11.00 1.63 5.87
C THR A 234 11.58 0.75 4.79
N VAL A 235 12.89 0.52 4.82
CA VAL A 235 13.53 -0.51 3.98
C VAL A 235 13.36 -1.84 4.69
N GLU A 236 12.69 -2.79 4.04
CA GLU A 236 12.37 -4.11 4.58
C GLU A 236 12.83 -5.21 3.61
N GLU A 237 13.21 -6.37 4.15
CA GLU A 237 13.38 -7.56 3.33
C GLU A 237 12.03 -7.92 2.69
N MET A 238 12.08 -8.39 1.45
CA MET A 238 10.91 -8.86 0.72
C MET A 238 10.11 -9.86 1.58
N PRO A 239 8.77 -9.77 1.61
CA PRO A 239 7.95 -10.69 2.39
C PRO A 239 8.27 -12.15 2.07
N SER A 240 8.20 -13.03 3.08
CA SER A 240 8.35 -14.46 2.84
C SER A 240 7.31 -14.97 1.85
N GLU A 241 7.64 -16.01 1.10
CA GLU A 241 6.72 -16.62 0.13
C GLU A 241 5.42 -17.06 0.80
N ALA A 242 5.50 -17.59 2.02
CA ALA A 242 4.36 -17.97 2.84
C ALA A 242 3.46 -16.77 3.18
N LYS A 243 4.05 -15.63 3.58
CA LYS A 243 3.30 -14.39 3.84
C LYS A 243 2.63 -13.87 2.57
N THR A 244 3.36 -13.90 1.44
CA THR A 244 2.85 -13.44 0.15
C THR A 244 1.63 -14.25 -0.29
N LYS A 245 1.72 -15.59 -0.23
CA LYS A 245 0.59 -16.49 -0.52
C LYS A 245 -0.59 -16.28 0.42
N ALA A 246 -0.35 -16.01 1.70
CA ALA A 246 -1.41 -15.72 2.67
C ALA A 246 -2.17 -14.44 2.30
N VAL A 247 -1.42 -13.37 2.01
CA VAL A 247 -1.99 -12.08 1.63
C VAL A 247 -2.74 -12.18 0.31
N GLU A 248 -2.21 -12.90 -0.68
CA GLU A 248 -2.90 -13.15 -1.95
C GLU A 248 -4.23 -13.88 -1.74
N LYS A 249 -4.26 -14.93 -0.91
CA LYS A 249 -5.51 -15.64 -0.59
C LYS A 249 -6.55 -14.73 0.08
N ILE A 250 -6.12 -13.84 0.98
CA ILE A 250 -7.03 -12.89 1.64
C ILE A 250 -7.53 -11.85 0.63
N ASP A 251 -6.66 -11.37 -0.27
CA ASP A 251 -7.03 -10.42 -1.32
C ASP A 251 -8.00 -11.05 -2.35
N ASP A 252 -7.88 -12.36 -2.61
CA ASP A 252 -8.86 -13.12 -3.41
C ASP A 252 -10.22 -13.23 -2.72
N LEU A 253 -10.25 -13.40 -1.38
CA LEU A 253 -11.49 -13.38 -0.61
C LEU A 253 -12.14 -11.98 -0.61
N LEU A 254 -11.35 -10.91 -0.53
CA LEU A 254 -11.86 -9.53 -0.66
C LEU A 254 -12.53 -9.32 -2.02
N GLU A 255 -11.96 -9.86 -3.08
CA GLU A 255 -12.55 -9.79 -4.41
C GLU A 255 -13.84 -10.59 -4.49
N LEU A 256 -13.85 -11.81 -3.96
CA LEU A 256 -15.00 -12.70 -3.98
C LEU A 256 -16.21 -12.12 -3.23
N TYR A 257 -16.00 -11.62 -2.02
CA TYR A 257 -17.08 -11.19 -1.13
C TYR A 257 -17.47 -9.72 -1.34
N MET A 258 -16.51 -8.86 -1.68
CA MET A 258 -16.68 -7.41 -1.69
C MET A 258 -16.44 -6.76 -3.05
N GLY A 259 -15.93 -7.49 -4.05
CA GLY A 259 -15.64 -6.94 -5.38
C GLY A 259 -14.50 -5.92 -5.37
N ILE A 260 -13.57 -6.06 -4.42
CA ILE A 260 -12.44 -5.15 -4.25
C ILE A 260 -11.13 -5.91 -4.14
N ARG A 261 -10.03 -5.25 -4.48
CA ARG A 261 -8.67 -5.73 -4.20
C ARG A 261 -7.89 -4.64 -3.51
N ASP A 262 -7.37 -4.96 -2.33
CA ASP A 262 -6.54 -4.09 -1.52
C ASP A 262 -5.48 -4.94 -0.79
N PRO A 263 -4.27 -5.07 -1.38
CA PRO A 263 -3.17 -5.80 -0.79
C PRO A 263 -2.71 -5.24 0.56
N GLU A 264 -2.91 -3.95 0.83
CA GLU A 264 -2.55 -3.34 2.12
C GLU A 264 -3.56 -3.76 3.20
N LEU A 265 -4.85 -3.71 2.89
CA LEU A 265 -5.91 -4.22 3.76
C LEU A 265 -5.71 -5.71 4.05
N ALA A 266 -5.44 -6.52 3.01
CA ALA A 266 -5.16 -7.96 3.16
C ALA A 266 -3.91 -8.22 4.02
N THR A 267 -2.87 -7.40 3.90
CA THR A 267 -1.68 -7.48 4.75
C THR A 267 -2.01 -7.15 6.21
N THR A 268 -2.81 -6.11 6.46
CA THR A 268 -3.26 -5.75 7.81
C THR A 268 -4.09 -6.87 8.43
N MET A 269 -5.00 -7.48 7.67
CA MET A 269 -5.80 -8.64 8.09
C MET A 269 -4.91 -9.82 8.49
N PHE A 270 -3.92 -10.16 7.67
CA PHE A 270 -2.96 -11.22 7.98
C PHE A 270 -2.17 -10.91 9.25
N GLU A 271 -1.66 -9.67 9.38
CA GLU A 271 -0.87 -9.24 10.53
C GLU A 271 -1.69 -9.21 11.84
N ALA A 272 -3.00 -8.93 11.77
CA ALA A 272 -3.91 -8.98 12.92
C ALA A 272 -4.21 -10.42 13.38
N GLY A 273 -4.30 -11.39 12.46
CA GLY A 273 -4.69 -12.77 12.76
C GLY A 273 -3.53 -13.75 13.02
N LYS A 274 -2.30 -13.45 12.57
CA LYS A 274 -1.17 -14.38 12.67
C LYS A 274 -0.82 -14.83 14.10
N ASP A 275 -1.10 -14.00 15.11
CA ASP A 275 -0.75 -14.30 16.51
C ASP A 275 -1.95 -14.74 17.36
N LYS A 276 -3.14 -14.86 16.76
CA LYS A 276 -4.38 -15.23 17.46
C LYS A 276 -4.56 -16.74 17.56
N GLY A 277 -5.30 -17.20 18.58
CA GLY A 277 -5.52 -18.62 18.86
C GLY A 277 -6.83 -19.19 18.34
N ASN A 278 -7.83 -18.33 18.09
CA ASN A 278 -9.17 -18.75 17.67
C ASN A 278 -9.85 -17.66 16.80
N PRO A 279 -10.94 -18.01 16.07
CA PRO A 279 -11.67 -17.08 15.22
C PRO A 279 -12.24 -15.86 15.97
N ASP A 280 -12.69 -16.03 17.21
CA ASP A 280 -13.33 -14.95 17.99
C ASP A 280 -12.29 -13.87 18.36
N GLU A 281 -11.09 -14.28 18.80
CA GLU A 281 -9.96 -13.38 19.03
C GLU A 281 -9.50 -12.64 17.77
N PHE A 282 -9.60 -13.30 16.61
CA PHE A 282 -9.32 -12.68 15.32
C PHE A 282 -10.39 -11.65 14.96
N ALA A 283 -11.68 -11.97 15.11
CA ALA A 283 -12.77 -11.05 14.83
C ALA A 283 -12.67 -9.78 15.70
N VAL A 284 -12.38 -9.92 17.00
CA VAL A 284 -12.17 -8.77 17.89
C VAL A 284 -10.99 -7.92 17.45
N ALA A 285 -9.84 -8.53 17.14
CA ALA A 285 -8.66 -7.79 16.69
C ALA A 285 -8.87 -7.08 15.34
N LEU A 286 -9.67 -7.69 14.47
CA LEU A 286 -10.04 -7.10 13.19
C LEU A 286 -11.01 -5.94 13.38
N ASP A 287 -11.99 -6.06 14.26
CA ASP A 287 -12.93 -4.97 14.58
C ASP A 287 -12.21 -3.76 15.22
N GLU A 288 -11.25 -4.01 16.11
CA GLU A 288 -10.41 -2.97 16.70
C GLU A 288 -9.59 -2.19 15.65
N THR A 289 -9.23 -2.83 14.53
CA THR A 289 -8.37 -2.24 13.49
C THR A 289 -9.14 -1.74 12.27
N LEU A 290 -10.28 -2.36 11.95
CA LEU A 290 -11.02 -2.24 10.69
C LEU A 290 -12.55 -2.29 10.88
N GLY A 291 -13.07 -2.02 12.08
CA GLY A 291 -14.52 -2.14 12.40
C GLY A 291 -15.46 -1.33 11.52
N ASP A 292 -14.97 -0.31 10.82
CA ASP A 292 -15.75 0.46 9.85
C ASP A 292 -16.19 -0.36 8.61
N PHE A 293 -15.55 -1.49 8.33
CA PHE A 293 -15.77 -2.27 7.11
C PHE A 293 -16.95 -3.25 7.18
N ALA A 294 -17.54 -3.49 8.36
CA ALA A 294 -18.71 -4.35 8.56
C ALA A 294 -18.64 -5.67 7.75
N PHE A 295 -17.57 -6.45 7.95
CA PHE A 295 -17.33 -7.69 7.22
C PHE A 295 -18.38 -8.77 7.54
N PRO A 296 -18.83 -9.57 6.57
CA PRO A 296 -19.70 -10.73 6.83
C PRO A 296 -19.00 -11.81 7.67
N ASP A 297 -19.73 -12.50 8.54
CA ASP A 297 -19.18 -13.57 9.40
C ASP A 297 -18.53 -14.71 8.58
N GLU A 298 -19.13 -15.07 7.44
CA GLU A 298 -18.58 -16.08 6.52
C GLU A 298 -17.21 -15.66 5.97
N PHE A 299 -17.04 -14.38 5.64
CA PHE A 299 -15.76 -13.84 5.19
C PHE A 299 -14.70 -13.91 6.29
N LEU A 300 -15.06 -13.56 7.53
CA LEU A 300 -14.13 -13.64 8.68
C LEU A 300 -13.66 -15.08 8.92
N PHE A 301 -14.56 -16.05 8.80
CA PHE A 301 -14.25 -17.47 8.95
C PHE A 301 -13.29 -17.97 7.84
N ASP A 302 -13.55 -17.60 6.59
CA ASP A 302 -12.70 -17.97 5.45
C ASP A 302 -11.31 -17.34 5.53
N VAL A 303 -11.22 -16.07 5.93
CA VAL A 303 -9.94 -15.38 6.17
C VAL A 303 -9.16 -16.07 7.29
N TRP A 304 -9.83 -16.42 8.39
CA TRP A 304 -9.19 -17.17 9.48
C TRP A 304 -8.66 -18.53 9.00
N GLY A 305 -9.43 -19.24 8.18
CA GLY A 305 -8.99 -20.48 7.54
C GLY A 305 -7.74 -20.28 6.69
N ALA A 306 -7.71 -19.25 5.84
CA ALA A 306 -6.58 -18.91 5.00
C ALA A 306 -5.29 -18.60 5.80
N ILE A 307 -5.42 -17.92 6.94
CA ILE A 307 -4.30 -17.64 7.86
C ILE A 307 -3.84 -18.95 8.56
N GLY A 308 -4.79 -19.79 8.97
CA GLY A 308 -4.53 -21.04 9.69
C GLY A 308 -3.82 -22.10 8.85
N ASP A 309 -4.00 -22.10 7.53
CA ASP A 309 -3.28 -23.00 6.62
C ASP A 309 -1.79 -22.66 6.55
N VAL A 310 -1.45 -21.37 6.63
CA VAL A 310 -0.06 -20.88 6.62
C VAL A 310 0.65 -21.12 7.95
N LYS A 311 -0.09 -21.23 9.06
CA LYS A 311 0.48 -21.65 10.36
C LYS A 311 0.85 -23.15 10.40
N ARG A 312 0.30 -23.95 9.49
CA ARG A 312 0.46 -25.41 9.47
C ARG A 312 1.49 -25.91 8.45
N GLU A 313 1.97 -25.05 7.55
CA GLU A 313 3.15 -25.25 6.71
C GLU A 313 4.44 -24.86 7.45
#